data_AF-A0AA37QB65-F1
#
_entry.id   AF-A0AA37QB65-F1
#
_cell.length_a   1.000
_cell.length_b   1.000
_cell.length_c   1.000
_cell.angle_alpha   90.00
_cell.angle_beta   90.00
_cell.angle_gamma   90.00
#
_symmetry.space_group_name_H-M   'P 1'
#
loop_
_entity.id
_entity.type
_entity.pdbx_description
1 polymer ?
#
loop_
_entity_poly.entity_id
_entity_poly.type
_entity_poly.pdbx_seq_one_letter_code
_entity_poly.pdbx_strand_id
1 'polypeptide(L)'
;MSPRTRRRNARWTALPGLPIVGTTLRDHFRDHLHPADPMRSLLRPLVVGAALLAAPLAPLAVPLAAQAPAAKPPVAKAPAAKPVSHGGDPSTATGLRKELIAQLADAESKLVQLAEAMPQDKYAWRPGPGVRSVSEVFMHMVGANYLIPPFAGVPRAQGLTLTQDSERTVTDKAAVVDHLKKSFAYAKQAMMDVPDADMDAAVQLFGQPSTKRGVLVLMATHAHEHLGQAIAYARANGVRPPWSPATGGDH
;
A
#
# COMPACT_ATOMS: atom_id res chain seq x y z
N MET A 1 -10.26 59.29 5.77
CA MET A 1 -9.66 58.90 4.47
C MET A 1 -9.33 57.41 4.53
N SER A 2 -10.05 56.61 3.77
CA SER A 2 -9.93 55.14 3.71
C SER A 2 -10.16 54.76 2.23
N PRO A 3 -9.25 54.00 1.57
CA PRO A 3 -9.47 53.64 0.18
C PRO A 3 -10.34 52.38 0.10
N ARG A 4 -11.60 52.57 -0.31
CA ARG A 4 -12.51 51.51 -0.76
C ARG A 4 -12.06 51.00 -2.14
N THR A 5 -11.48 49.82 -2.21
CA THR A 5 -11.26 49.12 -3.48
C THR A 5 -12.55 48.46 -3.95
N ARG A 6 -13.08 49.03 -5.04
CA ARG A 6 -14.30 48.63 -5.76
C ARG A 6 -14.04 47.31 -6.51
N ARG A 7 -14.63 46.19 -6.09
CA ARG A 7 -14.71 44.98 -6.92
C ARG A 7 -15.63 45.28 -8.11
N ARG A 8 -15.09 45.23 -9.33
CA ARG A 8 -15.89 45.30 -10.56
C ARG A 8 -16.47 43.92 -10.82
N ASN A 9 -17.79 43.82 -10.76
CA ASN A 9 -18.54 42.66 -11.23
C ASN A 9 -18.50 42.67 -12.76
N ALA A 10 -17.83 41.68 -13.36
CA ALA A 10 -17.95 41.43 -14.79
C ALA A 10 -19.34 40.82 -15.05
N ARG A 11 -20.27 41.65 -15.54
CA ARG A 11 -21.54 41.22 -16.12
C ARG A 11 -21.25 40.71 -17.53
N TRP A 12 -21.37 39.42 -17.76
CA TRP A 12 -21.45 38.86 -19.11
C TRP A 12 -22.86 39.12 -19.64
N THR A 13 -23.01 40.07 -20.56
CA THR A 13 -24.21 40.23 -21.37
C THR A 13 -24.22 39.16 -22.45
N ALA A 14 -25.16 38.22 -22.37
CA ALA A 14 -25.39 37.22 -23.41
C ALA A 14 -25.96 37.89 -24.67
N LEU A 15 -25.38 37.57 -25.82
CA LEU A 15 -25.98 37.81 -27.15
C LEU A 15 -27.11 36.78 -27.37
N PRO A 16 -28.27 37.17 -27.91
CA PRO A 16 -29.42 36.29 -28.04
C PRO A 16 -29.33 35.41 -29.29
N GLY A 17 -29.70 34.14 -29.14
CA GLY A 17 -30.07 33.25 -30.24
C GLY A 17 -29.27 31.94 -30.27
N LEU A 18 -29.69 30.96 -29.48
CA LEU A 18 -29.68 29.51 -29.76
C LEU A 18 -30.29 28.77 -28.53
N PRO A 19 -31.12 27.73 -28.74
CA PRO A 19 -31.98 27.17 -27.70
C PRO A 19 -31.23 26.30 -26.69
N ILE A 20 -31.59 26.47 -25.42
CA ILE A 20 -31.17 25.65 -24.28
C ILE A 20 -31.97 24.34 -24.31
N VAL A 21 -31.28 23.20 -24.43
CA VAL A 21 -31.81 21.90 -24.00
C VAL A 21 -30.76 21.27 -23.09
N GLY A 22 -31.13 21.12 -21.82
CA GLY A 22 -30.29 20.51 -20.80
C GLY A 22 -30.30 18.99 -20.91
N THR A 23 -29.14 18.38 -20.76
CA THR A 23 -29.02 16.96 -20.43
C THR A 23 -27.78 16.75 -19.57
N THR A 24 -27.98 16.04 -18.48
CA THR A 24 -27.01 15.78 -17.41
C THR A 24 -26.04 14.68 -17.81
N LEU A 25 -24.82 14.77 -17.28
CA LEU A 25 -23.67 13.89 -17.51
C LEU A 25 -23.85 12.52 -16.82
N ARG A 26 -24.88 11.76 -17.23
CA ARG A 26 -25.11 10.36 -16.79
C ARG A 26 -25.11 9.35 -17.97
N ASP A 27 -24.97 9.82 -19.21
CA ASP A 27 -25.14 8.99 -20.41
C ASP A 27 -23.82 8.76 -21.18
N HIS A 28 -22.81 8.21 -20.53
CA HIS A 28 -21.56 7.81 -21.20
C HIS A 28 -21.11 6.37 -20.97
N PHE A 29 -21.96 5.50 -20.40
CA PHE A 29 -21.58 4.12 -20.11
C PHE A 29 -22.69 3.09 -20.36
N ARG A 30 -23.32 3.13 -21.55
CA ARG A 30 -24.27 2.07 -21.92
C ARG A 30 -24.48 1.96 -23.42
N ASP A 31 -23.50 1.44 -24.18
CA ASP A 31 -23.71 1.15 -25.61
C ASP A 31 -22.84 0.01 -26.20
N HIS A 32 -22.66 -1.11 -25.48
CA HIS A 32 -22.11 -2.35 -26.09
C HIS A 32 -22.89 -3.62 -25.71
N LEU A 33 -24.20 -3.65 -25.98
CA LEU A 33 -24.97 -4.88 -26.08
C LEU A 33 -25.98 -4.79 -27.23
N HIS A 34 -25.68 -5.45 -28.35
CA HIS A 34 -26.61 -5.69 -29.46
C HIS A 34 -27.43 -6.97 -29.22
N PRO A 35 -28.75 -6.97 -29.47
CA PRO A 35 -29.53 -8.21 -29.63
C PRO A 35 -30.26 -8.33 -31.00
N ALA A 36 -30.51 -9.59 -31.40
CA ALA A 36 -31.55 -10.18 -32.29
C ALA A 36 -30.95 -11.10 -33.40
N ASP A 37 -31.07 -12.44 -33.36
CA ASP A 37 -32.21 -13.36 -33.71
C ASP A 37 -32.38 -13.64 -35.24
N PRO A 38 -33.10 -14.67 -35.74
CA PRO A 38 -33.29 -16.08 -35.32
C PRO A 38 -33.25 -17.09 -36.52
N MET A 39 -33.15 -18.41 -36.31
CA MET A 39 -33.88 -19.39 -37.15
C MET A 39 -34.09 -20.76 -36.47
N ARG A 40 -35.34 -21.21 -36.63
CA ARG A 40 -36.06 -22.34 -36.05
C ARG A 40 -35.56 -23.72 -36.48
N SER A 41 -35.86 -24.66 -35.58
CA SER A 41 -36.34 -26.04 -35.82
C SER A 41 -35.29 -27.15 -35.93
N LEU A 42 -35.24 -28.03 -34.93
CA LEU A 42 -35.74 -29.40 -35.08
C LEU A 42 -35.92 -30.06 -33.70
N LEU A 43 -37.17 -30.43 -33.41
CA LEU A 43 -37.58 -31.25 -32.26
C LEU A 43 -37.21 -32.72 -32.48
N ARG A 44 -36.71 -33.39 -31.43
CA ARG A 44 -37.10 -34.76 -31.04
C ARG A 44 -36.57 -35.11 -29.64
N PRO A 45 -37.37 -35.74 -28.75
CA PRO A 45 -36.92 -36.18 -27.44
C PRO A 45 -36.30 -37.58 -27.55
N LEU A 46 -35.14 -37.80 -26.94
CA LEU A 46 -34.61 -39.14 -26.71
C LEU A 46 -34.69 -39.46 -25.21
N VAL A 47 -35.49 -40.48 -24.92
CA VAL A 47 -35.64 -41.12 -23.61
C VAL A 47 -34.30 -41.73 -23.22
N VAL A 48 -33.72 -41.30 -22.09
CA VAL A 48 -32.54 -41.95 -21.50
C VAL A 48 -33.03 -43.06 -20.58
N GLY A 49 -32.96 -44.29 -21.08
CA GLY A 49 -33.08 -45.50 -20.29
C GLY A 49 -31.84 -45.71 -19.43
N ALA A 50 -32.07 -46.02 -18.15
CA ALA A 50 -31.05 -46.46 -17.22
C ALA A 50 -30.49 -47.82 -17.65
N ALA A 51 -29.18 -47.90 -17.85
CA ALA A 51 -28.44 -49.16 -17.93
C ALA A 51 -27.26 -49.09 -16.95
N LEU A 52 -27.41 -49.80 -15.83
CA LEU A 52 -26.30 -50.16 -14.95
C LEU A 52 -25.31 -51.03 -15.74
N LEU A 53 -24.08 -50.57 -15.91
CA LEU A 53 -22.93 -51.46 -16.14
C LEU A 53 -21.98 -51.34 -14.96
N ALA A 54 -21.93 -52.41 -14.16
CA ALA A 54 -20.92 -52.62 -13.15
C ALA A 54 -19.61 -53.06 -13.84
N ALA A 55 -18.54 -52.29 -13.64
CA ALA A 55 -17.18 -52.67 -14.00
C ALA A 55 -16.40 -53.01 -12.70
N PRO A 56 -15.57 -54.07 -12.69
CA PRO A 56 -14.82 -54.46 -11.50
C PRO A 56 -13.63 -53.52 -11.29
N LEU A 57 -13.53 -52.95 -10.09
CA LEU A 57 -12.35 -52.25 -9.59
C LEU A 57 -11.24 -53.27 -9.29
N ALA A 58 -10.20 -53.28 -10.11
CA ALA A 58 -8.93 -53.93 -9.76
C ALA A 58 -8.10 -52.98 -8.86
N PRO A 59 -7.52 -53.46 -7.75
CA PRO A 59 -6.66 -52.64 -6.91
C PRO A 59 -5.28 -52.49 -7.58
N LEU A 60 -4.97 -51.27 -8.04
CA LEU A 60 -3.60 -50.88 -8.35
C LEU A 60 -2.84 -50.69 -7.03
N ALA A 61 -2.06 -51.70 -6.65
CA ALA A 61 -1.07 -51.57 -5.59
C ALA A 61 0.07 -50.64 -6.07
N VAL A 62 0.06 -49.40 -5.60
CA VAL A 62 1.21 -48.49 -5.73
C VAL A 62 2.24 -48.90 -4.68
N PRO A 63 3.48 -49.24 -5.05
CA PRO A 63 4.51 -49.52 -4.06
C PRO A 63 4.88 -48.21 -3.36
N LEU A 64 4.75 -48.19 -2.03
CA LEU A 64 5.28 -47.14 -1.17
C LEU A 64 6.81 -47.23 -1.20
N ALA A 65 7.44 -46.50 -2.12
CA ALA A 65 8.87 -46.28 -2.08
C ALA A 65 9.20 -45.43 -0.84
N ALA A 66 9.96 -46.01 0.09
CA ALA A 66 10.51 -45.31 1.23
C ALA A 66 11.32 -44.09 0.75
N GLN A 67 10.81 -42.90 1.05
CA GLN A 67 11.48 -41.64 0.74
C GLN A 67 12.61 -41.47 1.76
N ALA A 68 13.84 -41.78 1.35
CA ALA A 68 15.03 -41.50 2.14
C ALA A 68 15.13 -39.99 2.41
N PRO A 69 15.55 -39.55 3.61
CA PRO A 69 15.67 -38.13 3.90
C PRO A 69 16.72 -37.50 2.98
N ALA A 70 16.29 -36.50 2.20
CA ALA A 70 17.19 -35.71 1.37
C ALA A 70 18.27 -35.06 2.24
N ALA A 71 19.54 -35.37 1.94
CA ALA A 71 20.68 -34.72 2.57
C ALA A 71 20.64 -33.22 2.24
N LYS A 72 20.70 -32.37 3.28
CA LYS A 72 20.83 -30.91 3.12
C LYS A 72 22.15 -30.62 2.38
N PRO A 73 22.15 -29.82 1.30
CA PRO A 73 23.39 -29.41 0.66
C PRO A 73 24.24 -28.60 1.66
N PRO A 74 25.57 -28.69 1.60
CA PRO A 74 26.44 -27.96 2.50
C PRO A 74 26.25 -26.46 2.29
N VAL A 75 25.87 -25.76 3.35
CA VAL A 75 25.86 -24.29 3.39
C VAL A 75 27.30 -23.82 3.24
N ALA A 76 27.66 -23.36 2.04
CA ALA A 76 28.89 -22.63 1.84
C ALA A 76 28.90 -21.41 2.77
N LYS A 77 29.94 -21.27 3.60
CA LYS A 77 30.16 -20.06 4.40
C LYS A 77 30.28 -18.88 3.44
N ALA A 78 29.27 -18.01 3.43
CA ALA A 78 29.37 -16.70 2.81
C ALA A 78 30.56 -15.96 3.44
N PRO A 79 31.41 -15.29 2.65
CA PRO A 79 32.51 -14.50 3.19
C PRO A 79 31.94 -13.44 4.14
N ALA A 80 32.59 -13.27 5.29
CA ALA A 80 32.21 -12.27 6.28
C ALA A 80 32.18 -10.89 5.62
N ALA A 81 30.98 -10.30 5.55
CA ALA A 81 30.83 -8.92 5.12
C ALA A 81 31.55 -8.01 6.12
N LYS A 82 32.44 -7.14 5.61
CA LYS A 82 33.08 -6.09 6.41
C LYS A 82 31.99 -5.21 7.04
N PRO A 83 32.20 -4.68 8.26
CA PRO A 83 31.24 -3.78 8.89
C PRO A 83 31.01 -2.57 7.99
N VAL A 84 29.80 -2.43 7.49
CA VAL A 84 29.37 -1.24 6.75
C VAL A 84 29.06 -0.17 7.79
N SER A 85 29.78 0.94 7.74
CA SER A 85 29.49 2.12 8.56
C SER A 85 28.09 2.62 8.22
N HIS A 86 27.20 2.65 9.20
CA HIS A 86 25.85 3.22 9.04
C HIS A 86 26.00 4.74 9.14
N GLY A 87 25.69 5.45 8.05
CA GLY A 87 25.90 6.90 7.98
C GLY A 87 26.08 7.45 6.56
N GLY A 88 25.27 7.01 5.60
CA GLY A 88 25.22 7.69 4.30
C GLY A 88 24.79 9.15 4.46
N ASP A 89 25.62 10.10 4.00
CA ASP A 89 25.29 11.53 3.99
C ASP A 89 24.12 11.79 3.02
N PRO A 90 22.98 12.37 3.46
CA PRO A 90 21.84 12.70 2.62
C PRO A 90 22.18 13.50 1.34
N SER A 91 23.28 14.26 1.35
CA SER A 91 23.77 15.03 0.20
C SER A 91 24.27 14.16 -0.97
N THR A 92 24.56 12.88 -0.71
CA THR A 92 25.13 11.93 -1.68
C THR A 92 24.10 11.12 -2.45
N ALA A 93 22.82 11.21 -2.08
CA ALA A 93 21.75 10.56 -2.86
C ALA A 93 21.56 11.27 -4.20
N THR A 94 21.52 10.50 -5.29
CA THR A 94 21.26 11.02 -6.63
C THR A 94 20.16 10.23 -7.34
N GLY A 95 19.66 10.77 -8.45
CA GLY A 95 18.67 10.11 -9.32
C GLY A 95 17.47 9.50 -8.57
N LEU A 96 17.11 8.29 -8.95
CA LEU A 96 15.96 7.57 -8.42
C LEU A 96 16.02 7.38 -6.89
N ARG A 97 17.20 7.10 -6.32
CA ARG A 97 17.33 6.92 -4.86
C ARG A 97 16.92 8.18 -4.12
N LYS A 98 17.42 9.33 -4.57
CA LYS A 98 17.05 10.64 -4.01
C LYS A 98 15.54 10.90 -4.10
N GLU A 99 14.94 10.60 -5.24
CA GLU A 99 13.51 10.80 -5.48
C GLU A 99 12.66 9.91 -4.55
N LEU A 100 13.02 8.63 -4.39
CA LEU A 100 12.29 7.72 -3.51
C LEU A 100 12.43 8.10 -2.03
N ILE A 101 13.61 8.58 -1.60
CA ILE A 101 13.80 9.11 -0.23
C ILE A 101 12.94 10.36 -0.02
N ALA A 102 12.86 11.24 -1.01
CA ALA A 102 11.99 12.41 -0.94
C ALA A 102 10.50 12.02 -0.86
N GLN A 103 10.07 11.00 -1.61
CA GLN A 103 8.71 10.45 -1.51
C GLN A 103 8.42 9.89 -0.12
N LEU A 104 9.36 9.14 0.46
CA LEU A 104 9.20 8.60 1.81
C LEU A 104 9.15 9.72 2.87
N ALA A 105 9.97 10.76 2.73
CA ALA A 105 9.98 11.91 3.64
C ALA A 105 8.69 12.74 3.55
N ASP A 106 8.12 12.92 2.36
CA ASP A 106 6.82 13.56 2.19
C ASP A 106 5.70 12.75 2.86
N ALA A 107 5.69 11.43 2.66
CA ALA A 107 4.72 10.53 3.29
C ALA A 107 4.85 10.56 4.82
N GLU A 108 6.07 10.42 5.36
CA GLU A 108 6.36 10.53 6.79
C GLU A 108 5.82 11.82 7.39
N SER A 109 6.15 12.97 6.77
CA SER A 109 5.72 14.27 7.27
C SER A 109 4.20 14.35 7.44
N LYS A 110 3.45 13.87 6.43
CA LYS A 110 1.99 13.86 6.45
C LYS A 110 1.42 12.82 7.42
N LEU A 111 2.00 11.64 7.47
CA LEU A 111 1.58 10.57 8.38
C LEU A 111 1.77 10.95 9.85
N VAL A 112 2.92 11.55 10.19
CA VAL A 112 3.20 12.07 11.53
C VAL A 112 2.20 13.17 11.89
N GLN A 113 1.96 14.13 11.00
CA GLN A 113 0.96 15.18 11.21
C GLN A 113 -0.46 14.61 11.45
N LEU A 114 -0.85 13.56 10.74
CA LEU A 114 -2.14 12.89 10.98
C LEU A 114 -2.20 12.17 12.32
N ALA A 115 -1.14 11.45 12.68
CA ALA A 115 -1.05 10.78 13.98
C ALA A 115 -1.13 11.81 15.12
N GLU A 116 -0.40 12.92 15.01
CA GLU A 116 -0.44 14.02 15.98
C GLU A 116 -1.79 14.75 16.00
N ALA A 117 -2.49 14.88 14.88
CA ALA A 117 -3.81 15.50 14.82
C ALA A 117 -4.95 14.60 15.32
N MET A 118 -4.78 13.27 15.25
CA MET A 118 -5.81 12.34 15.68
C MET A 118 -5.98 12.35 17.22
N PRO A 119 -7.21 12.47 17.75
CA PRO A 119 -7.46 12.37 19.19
C PRO A 119 -7.15 10.96 19.74
N GLN A 120 -6.69 10.89 20.99
CA GLN A 120 -6.32 9.63 21.65
C GLN A 120 -7.49 8.61 21.68
N ASP A 121 -8.71 9.06 21.92
CA ASP A 121 -9.90 8.19 21.97
C ASP A 121 -10.22 7.53 20.62
N LYS A 122 -9.66 8.06 19.52
CA LYS A 122 -9.82 7.50 18.17
C LYS A 122 -8.72 6.51 17.78
N TYR A 123 -7.68 6.32 18.58
CA TYR A 123 -6.62 5.35 18.25
C TYR A 123 -7.14 3.91 18.16
N ALA A 124 -8.19 3.57 18.91
CA ALA A 124 -8.86 2.28 18.84
C ALA A 124 -9.95 2.20 17.74
N TRP A 125 -10.33 3.33 17.14
CA TRP A 125 -11.37 3.37 16.11
C TRP A 125 -10.92 2.63 14.84
N ARG A 126 -11.86 1.91 14.21
CA ARG A 126 -11.71 1.22 12.93
C ARG A 126 -12.99 1.38 12.12
N PRO A 127 -12.92 1.40 10.78
CA PRO A 127 -14.10 1.61 9.93
C PRO A 127 -15.04 0.40 9.89
N GLY A 128 -14.58 -0.79 10.29
CA GLY A 128 -15.41 -1.98 10.36
C GLY A 128 -14.66 -3.20 10.92
N PRO A 129 -15.38 -4.32 11.12
CA PRO A 129 -14.78 -5.58 11.55
C PRO A 129 -13.68 -6.05 10.59
N GLY A 130 -12.59 -6.58 11.13
CA GLY A 130 -11.47 -7.10 10.34
C GLY A 130 -10.55 -6.04 9.73
N VAL A 131 -10.87 -4.75 9.84
CA VAL A 131 -10.01 -3.67 9.37
C VAL A 131 -9.14 -3.16 10.52
N ARG A 132 -7.88 -2.82 10.23
CA ARG A 132 -6.97 -2.20 11.19
C ARG A 132 -7.56 -0.93 11.81
N SER A 133 -7.40 -0.77 13.12
CA SER A 133 -7.65 0.50 13.82
C SER A 133 -6.62 1.57 13.43
N VAL A 134 -6.86 2.80 13.85
CA VAL A 134 -5.90 3.90 13.67
C VAL A 134 -4.52 3.55 14.22
N SER A 135 -4.43 3.06 15.47
CA SER A 135 -3.15 2.66 16.08
C SER A 135 -2.49 1.51 15.31
N GLU A 136 -3.28 0.51 14.93
CA GLU A 136 -2.80 -0.65 14.18
C GLU A 136 -2.25 -0.24 12.80
N VAL A 137 -2.86 0.74 12.10
CA VAL A 137 -2.31 1.25 10.82
C VAL A 137 -0.94 1.90 11.02
N PHE A 138 -0.79 2.76 12.03
CA PHE A 138 0.50 3.41 12.29
C PHE A 138 1.58 2.41 12.73
N MET A 139 1.25 1.49 13.63
CA MET A 139 2.19 0.47 14.08
C MET A 139 2.48 -0.60 13.00
N HIS A 140 1.56 -0.83 12.06
CA HIS A 140 1.82 -1.64 10.88
C HIS A 140 2.93 -1.02 10.01
N MET A 141 2.87 0.29 9.76
CA MET A 141 3.95 1.00 9.06
C MET A 141 5.27 0.95 9.82
N VAL A 142 5.23 1.06 11.16
CA VAL A 142 6.42 0.87 12.00
C VAL A 142 7.06 -0.50 11.75
N GLY A 143 6.26 -1.57 11.78
CA GLY A 143 6.73 -2.93 11.48
C GLY A 143 7.31 -3.05 10.08
N ALA A 144 6.63 -2.52 9.07
CA ALA A 144 7.07 -2.55 7.68
C ALA A 144 8.41 -1.82 7.47
N ASN A 145 8.58 -0.65 8.09
CA ASN A 145 9.80 0.16 8.02
C ASN A 145 11.04 -0.57 8.59
N TYR A 146 10.86 -1.50 9.52
CA TYR A 146 11.95 -2.36 10.01
C TYR A 146 12.10 -3.67 9.24
N LEU A 147 11.00 -4.21 8.69
CA LEU A 147 10.97 -5.51 8.03
C LEU A 147 11.50 -5.46 6.58
N ILE A 148 11.18 -4.40 5.83
CA ILE A 148 11.41 -4.33 4.39
C ILE A 148 12.88 -4.07 4.02
N PRO A 149 13.61 -3.12 4.64
CA PRO A 149 14.95 -2.77 4.20
C PRO A 149 15.97 -3.93 4.17
N PRO A 150 15.92 -4.92 5.08
CA PRO A 150 16.76 -6.12 4.98
C PRO A 150 16.68 -6.89 3.67
N PHE A 151 15.58 -6.80 2.93
CA PHE A 151 15.49 -7.41 1.58
C PHE A 151 16.40 -6.74 0.56
N ALA A 152 16.81 -5.49 0.78
CA ALA A 152 17.81 -4.79 -0.03
C ALA A 152 19.26 -5.04 0.43
N GLY A 153 19.46 -5.91 1.43
CA GLY A 153 20.78 -6.22 2.00
C GLY A 153 21.23 -5.26 3.11
N VAL A 154 20.33 -4.40 3.60
CA VAL A 154 20.62 -3.53 4.75
C VAL A 154 20.58 -4.36 6.04
N PRO A 155 21.51 -4.16 6.99
CA PRO A 155 21.45 -4.84 8.29
C PRO A 155 20.13 -4.55 9.04
N ARG A 156 19.60 -5.57 9.72
CA ARG A 156 18.44 -5.39 10.60
C ARG A 156 18.80 -4.41 11.71
N ALA A 157 17.84 -3.54 12.06
CA ALA A 157 17.97 -2.68 13.23
C ALA A 157 18.23 -3.53 14.49
N GLN A 158 19.17 -3.07 15.32
CA GLN A 158 19.55 -3.75 16.55
C GLN A 158 18.79 -3.14 17.74
N GLY A 159 18.59 -3.93 18.80
CA GLY A 159 17.97 -3.46 20.03
C GLY A 159 16.49 -3.09 19.93
N LEU A 160 15.79 -3.54 18.88
CA LEU A 160 14.34 -3.39 18.78
C LEU A 160 13.64 -4.24 19.85
N THR A 161 12.77 -3.61 20.63
CA THR A 161 11.90 -4.28 21.61
C THR A 161 10.50 -4.56 21.06
N LEU A 162 10.24 -4.19 19.81
CA LEU A 162 8.97 -4.41 19.13
C LEU A 162 8.80 -5.89 18.77
N THR A 163 7.62 -6.43 19.05
CA THR A 163 7.20 -7.78 18.65
C THR A 163 6.08 -7.69 17.63
N GLN A 164 5.66 -8.83 17.07
CA GLN A 164 4.49 -8.89 16.20
C GLN A 164 3.22 -8.36 16.89
N ASP A 165 3.10 -8.59 18.20
CA ASP A 165 1.96 -8.14 18.99
C ASP A 165 1.94 -6.63 19.22
N SER A 166 3.07 -5.93 19.04
CA SER A 166 3.16 -4.47 19.19
C SER A 166 2.20 -3.72 18.27
N GLU A 167 1.84 -4.28 17.11
CA GLU A 167 0.81 -3.71 16.23
C GLU A 167 -0.54 -3.54 16.95
N ARG A 168 -0.87 -4.48 17.83
CA ARG A 168 -2.16 -4.55 18.54
C ARG A 168 -2.10 -3.95 19.95
N THR A 169 -0.93 -3.95 20.58
CA THR A 169 -0.78 -3.58 21.99
C THR A 169 -0.30 -2.14 22.20
N VAL A 170 0.38 -1.53 21.22
CA VAL A 170 0.81 -0.13 21.32
C VAL A 170 -0.33 0.78 20.82
N THR A 171 -1.13 1.27 21.76
CA THR A 171 -2.32 2.08 21.46
C THR A 171 -2.27 3.51 22.00
N ASP A 172 -1.30 3.81 22.87
CA ASP A 172 -1.07 5.17 23.35
C ASP A 172 -0.52 6.04 22.21
N LYS A 173 -1.12 7.22 22.01
CA LYS A 173 -0.79 8.14 20.92
C LYS A 173 0.67 8.57 20.96
N ALA A 174 1.19 8.93 22.13
CA ALA A 174 2.55 9.42 22.25
C ALA A 174 3.54 8.31 21.89
N ALA A 175 3.31 7.09 22.40
CA ALA A 175 4.11 5.92 22.05
C ALA A 175 4.04 5.58 20.55
N VAL A 176 2.85 5.57 19.95
CA VAL A 176 2.69 5.30 18.51
C VAL A 176 3.43 6.35 17.67
N VAL A 177 3.28 7.64 17.97
CA VAL A 177 3.95 8.72 17.24
C VAL A 177 5.48 8.62 17.35
N ASP A 178 5.99 8.31 18.54
CA ASP A 178 7.42 8.13 18.77
C ASP A 178 7.98 6.94 17.96
N HIS A 179 7.32 5.78 18.01
CA HIS A 179 7.68 4.63 17.19
C HIS A 179 7.60 4.93 15.69
N LEU A 180 6.57 5.64 15.24
CA LEU A 180 6.40 6.03 13.85
C LEU A 180 7.59 6.86 13.35
N LYS A 181 7.96 7.93 14.07
CA LYS A 181 9.11 8.79 13.75
C LYS A 181 10.42 8.00 13.73
N LYS A 182 10.68 7.18 14.74
CA LYS A 182 11.90 6.35 14.82
C LYS A 182 11.99 5.36 13.66
N SER A 183 10.86 4.75 13.28
CA SER A 183 10.81 3.79 12.17
C SER A 183 11.10 4.45 10.81
N PHE A 184 10.55 5.63 10.56
CA PHE A 184 10.83 6.37 9.32
C PHE A 184 12.26 6.90 9.27
N ALA A 185 12.82 7.34 10.40
CA ALA A 185 14.23 7.70 10.48
C ALA A 185 15.13 6.52 10.08
N TYR A 186 14.86 5.32 10.61
CA TYR A 186 15.57 4.10 10.21
C TYR A 186 15.36 3.79 8.73
N ALA A 187 14.12 3.80 8.23
CA ALA A 187 13.80 3.47 6.85
C ALA A 187 14.52 4.40 5.85
N LYS A 188 14.53 5.71 6.10
CA LYS A 188 15.27 6.68 5.26
C LYS A 188 16.78 6.42 5.28
N GLN A 189 17.36 6.14 6.46
CA GLN A 189 18.77 5.80 6.55
C GLN A 189 19.07 4.51 5.79
N ALA A 190 18.21 3.50 5.91
CA ALA A 190 18.36 2.25 5.19
C ALA A 190 18.33 2.44 3.67
N MET A 191 17.47 3.34 3.16
CA MET A 191 17.46 3.70 1.73
C MET A 191 18.73 4.45 1.31
N MET A 192 19.30 5.29 2.18
CA MET A 192 20.59 5.96 1.93
C MET A 192 21.74 4.94 1.82
N ASP A 193 21.69 3.87 2.61
CA ASP A 193 22.73 2.85 2.67
C ASP A 193 22.72 1.88 1.46
N VAL A 194 21.76 2.00 0.53
CA VAL A 194 21.75 1.25 -0.73
C VAL A 194 22.47 2.05 -1.82
N PRO A 195 23.63 1.59 -2.34
CA PRO A 195 24.36 2.29 -3.40
C PRO A 195 23.58 2.37 -4.72
N ASP A 196 23.70 3.47 -5.46
CA ASP A 196 23.03 3.64 -6.77
C ASP A 196 23.45 2.55 -7.76
N ALA A 197 24.73 2.12 -7.71
CA ALA A 197 25.27 1.05 -8.55
C ALA A 197 24.66 -0.33 -8.28
N ASP A 198 24.05 -0.52 -7.10
CA ASP A 198 23.47 -1.80 -6.68
C ASP A 198 21.96 -1.88 -6.94
N MET A 199 21.33 -0.82 -7.46
CA MET A 199 19.87 -0.72 -7.58
C MET A 199 19.25 -1.87 -8.38
N ASP A 200 19.96 -2.39 -9.38
CA ASP A 200 19.49 -3.49 -10.24
C ASP A 200 19.97 -4.87 -9.78
N ALA A 201 20.69 -4.95 -8.66
CA ALA A 201 21.08 -6.23 -8.07
C ALA A 201 19.83 -7.03 -7.68
N ALA A 202 19.79 -8.31 -8.08
CA ALA A 202 18.69 -9.21 -7.83
C ALA A 202 18.55 -9.54 -6.33
N VAL A 203 17.32 -9.60 -5.85
CA VAL A 203 16.97 -9.97 -4.48
C VAL A 203 15.71 -10.85 -4.46
N GLN A 204 15.49 -11.55 -3.35
CA GLN A 204 14.24 -12.28 -3.11
C GLN A 204 13.35 -11.49 -2.15
N LEU A 205 12.37 -10.77 -2.67
CA LEU A 205 11.41 -9.99 -1.88
C LEU A 205 10.18 -10.87 -1.59
N PHE A 206 9.98 -11.24 -0.32
CA PHE A 206 8.89 -12.14 0.10
C PHE A 206 8.82 -13.45 -0.72
N GLY A 207 9.99 -14.00 -1.07
CA GLY A 207 10.10 -15.23 -1.86
C GLY A 207 9.91 -15.04 -3.37
N GLN A 208 9.64 -13.82 -3.84
CA GLN A 208 9.53 -13.49 -5.26
C GLN A 208 10.79 -12.77 -5.78
N PRO A 209 11.21 -13.01 -7.03
CA PRO A 209 12.29 -12.26 -7.65
C PRO A 209 11.99 -10.76 -7.72
N SER A 210 12.98 -9.94 -7.37
CA SER A 210 12.93 -8.48 -7.46
C SER A 210 14.34 -7.91 -7.57
N THR A 211 14.48 -6.59 -7.44
CA THR A 211 15.77 -5.88 -7.34
C THR A 211 15.81 -5.03 -6.07
N LYS A 212 17.00 -4.57 -5.65
CA LYS A 212 17.09 -3.59 -4.53
C LYS A 212 16.26 -2.34 -4.79
N ARG A 213 16.21 -1.87 -6.05
CA ARG A 213 15.30 -0.81 -6.51
C ARG A 213 13.84 -1.15 -6.26
N GLY A 214 13.41 -2.37 -6.57
CA GLY A 214 12.05 -2.83 -6.28
C GLY A 214 11.70 -2.77 -4.79
N VAL A 215 12.65 -3.08 -3.90
CA VAL A 215 12.49 -2.94 -2.44
C VAL A 215 12.30 -1.47 -2.04
N LEU A 216 13.12 -0.56 -2.57
CA LEU A 216 13.00 0.88 -2.28
C LEU A 216 11.70 1.48 -2.82
N VAL A 217 11.26 1.05 -4.01
CA VAL A 217 9.94 1.42 -4.55
C VAL A 217 8.84 0.95 -3.61
N LEU A 218 8.88 -0.31 -3.15
CA LEU A 218 7.90 -0.84 -2.19
C LEU A 218 7.84 -0.01 -0.90
N MET A 219 8.99 0.41 -0.35
CA MET A 219 9.02 1.23 0.86
C MET A 219 8.27 2.55 0.68
N ALA A 220 8.51 3.24 -0.45
CA ALA A 220 7.82 4.50 -0.74
C ALA A 220 6.33 4.28 -1.04
N THR A 221 5.97 3.26 -1.83
CA THR A 221 4.56 3.01 -2.19
C THR A 221 3.74 2.55 -1.00
N HIS A 222 4.29 1.67 -0.14
CA HIS A 222 3.62 1.21 1.08
C HIS A 222 3.28 2.37 2.03
N ALA A 223 4.20 3.32 2.21
CA ALA A 223 3.94 4.52 2.99
C ALA A 223 2.81 5.37 2.39
N HIS A 224 2.76 5.52 1.06
CA HIS A 224 1.70 6.28 0.37
C HIS A 224 0.34 5.56 0.37
N GLU A 225 0.32 4.22 0.28
CA GLU A 225 -0.90 3.41 0.42
C GLU A 225 -1.54 3.64 1.80
N HIS A 226 -0.73 3.59 2.86
CA HIS A 226 -1.21 3.85 4.22
C HIS A 226 -1.44 5.34 4.51
N LEU A 227 -0.79 6.27 3.81
CA LEU A 227 -1.13 7.69 3.87
C LEU A 227 -2.56 7.91 3.36
N GLY A 228 -2.93 7.33 2.22
CA GLY A 228 -4.31 7.40 1.71
C GLY A 228 -5.32 6.85 2.72
N GLN A 229 -5.00 5.69 3.33
CA GLN A 229 -5.81 5.08 4.38
C GLN A 229 -5.93 6.00 5.62
N ALA A 230 -4.84 6.56 6.11
CA ALA A 230 -4.81 7.43 7.28
C ALA A 230 -5.59 8.74 7.04
N ILE A 231 -5.53 9.31 5.83
CA ILE A 231 -6.35 10.45 5.43
C ILE A 231 -7.84 10.11 5.52
N ALA A 232 -8.25 8.96 4.99
CA ALA A 232 -9.64 8.51 5.05
C ALA A 232 -10.10 8.32 6.51
N TYR A 233 -9.24 7.75 7.36
CA TYR A 233 -9.54 7.54 8.77
C TYR A 233 -9.68 8.86 9.52
N ALA A 234 -8.78 9.81 9.27
CA ALA A 234 -8.88 11.15 9.83
C ALA A 234 -10.22 11.81 9.47
N ARG A 235 -10.57 11.82 8.18
CA ARG A 235 -11.83 12.42 7.71
C ARG A 235 -13.07 11.74 8.30
N ALA A 236 -13.07 10.41 8.38
CA ALA A 236 -14.16 9.65 8.99
C ALA A 236 -14.36 9.96 10.49
N ASN A 237 -13.32 10.45 11.17
CA ASN A 237 -13.35 10.85 12.57
C ASN A 237 -13.44 12.38 12.76
N GLY A 238 -13.80 13.13 11.70
CA GLY A 238 -13.89 14.59 11.77
C GLY A 238 -12.54 15.32 11.88
N VAL A 239 -11.43 14.60 11.74
CA VAL A 239 -10.08 15.17 11.75
C VAL A 239 -9.72 15.64 10.35
N ARG A 240 -9.39 16.92 10.25
CA ARG A 240 -8.93 17.53 9.01
C ARG A 240 -7.41 17.38 8.89
N PRO A 241 -6.88 16.80 7.78
CA PRO A 241 -5.45 16.76 7.53
C PRO A 241 -4.83 18.15 7.60
N PRO A 242 -3.77 18.36 8.42
CA PRO A 242 -3.24 19.69 8.71
C PRO A 242 -2.78 20.50 7.50
N TRP A 243 -2.30 19.83 6.44
CA TRP A 243 -1.84 20.47 5.20
C TRP A 243 -2.96 20.83 4.22
N SER A 244 -4.22 20.47 4.50
CA SER A 244 -5.34 20.88 3.66
C SER A 244 -5.52 22.41 3.75
N PRO A 245 -5.91 23.12 2.68
CA PRO A 245 -6.33 24.53 2.76
C PRO A 245 -7.58 24.69 3.62
N ALA A 246 -7.71 25.78 4.38
CA ALA A 246 -8.93 26.07 5.13
C ALA A 246 -10.07 26.19 4.11
N THR A 247 -11.00 25.24 4.14
CA THR A 247 -12.25 25.39 3.39
C THR A 247 -13.01 26.49 4.12
N GLY A 248 -12.99 27.71 3.59
CA GLY A 248 -13.87 28.77 4.07
C GLY A 248 -15.31 28.30 3.87
N GLY A 249 -15.99 27.96 4.96
CA GLY A 249 -17.36 27.45 4.89
C GLY A 249 -17.74 26.75 6.20
N ASP A 250 -18.16 27.55 7.17
CA ASP A 250 -19.18 27.12 8.10
C ASP A 250 -20.43 26.76 7.28
N HIS A 251 -20.84 25.50 7.35
CA HIS A 251 -22.17 25.04 6.95
C HIS A 251 -22.71 24.13 8.05
#